data_AF-A0A521L1V3-F1
#
_entry.id   AF-A0A521L1V3-F1
#
_cell.length_a   1.000
_cell.length_b   1.000
_cell.length_c   1.000
_cell.angle_alpha   90.00
_cell.angle_beta   90.00
_cell.angle_gamma   90.00
#
_symmetry.space_group_name_H-M   'P 1'
#
loop_
_entity.id
_entity.type
_entity.pdbx_description
1 polymer ?
#
loop_
_entity_poly.entity_id
_entity_poly.type
_entity_poly.pdbx_seq_one_letter_code
_entity_poly.pdbx_strand_id
1 'polypeptide(L)'
;MKGKQWPILLALVGLSVLVGTAGLAGAEPYELSKNDVMDPKLLKSADISLFGVKLGDPESKAVDILVNEKIPGIKAEQEATFILLLDQRKPTGPMAGVRLMDGKVNLIFINNRFAYKVRGIFRSVLNSESPDDIRKLLGKEDYGDENVMGALLNYEKQGFLVNYLGKDVNIEFELPH
;
A
#
# COMPACT_ATOMS: atom_id res chain seq x y z
N MET A 1 -13.25 -47.96 68.81
CA MET A 1 -12.17 -47.10 68.27
C MET A 1 -12.44 -46.94 66.78
N LYS A 2 -13.13 -45.85 66.39
CA LYS A 2 -12.59 -44.68 65.65
C LYS A 2 -11.93 -45.12 64.32
N GLY A 3 -12.55 -45.00 63.15
CA GLY A 3 -13.16 -43.79 62.56
C GLY A 3 -12.17 -43.22 61.54
N LYS A 4 -12.17 -43.74 60.30
CA LYS A 4 -11.30 -43.29 59.20
C LYS A 4 -11.80 -41.95 58.68
N GLN A 5 -11.03 -40.90 58.93
CA GLN A 5 -11.17 -39.59 58.29
C GLN A 5 -10.24 -39.55 57.07
N TRP A 6 -10.80 -39.29 55.89
CA TRP A 6 -10.12 -38.48 54.86
C TRP A 6 -10.44 -37.01 55.19
N PRO A 7 -9.62 -35.98 54.85
CA PRO A 7 -9.22 -35.68 53.47
C PRO A 7 -7.87 -34.91 53.31
N ILE A 8 -7.64 -34.34 52.11
CA ILE A 8 -6.88 -33.11 51.75
C ILE A 8 -5.53 -33.32 51.01
N LEU A 9 -5.62 -33.20 49.67
CA LEU A 9 -4.93 -32.22 48.79
C LEU A 9 -3.38 -32.10 48.81
N LEU A 10 -2.75 -32.34 47.65
CA LEU A 10 -1.55 -31.68 47.07
C LEU A 10 -1.24 -32.40 45.72
N ALA A 11 -1.56 -31.85 44.54
CA ALA A 11 -0.96 -30.74 43.77
C ALA A 11 0.21 -31.16 42.85
N LEU A 12 0.04 -30.90 41.53
CA LEU A 12 1.03 -30.64 40.45
C LEU A 12 2.03 -31.79 40.13
N VAL A 13 2.25 -32.23 38.89
CA VAL A 13 2.65 -31.50 37.68
C VAL A 13 2.27 -32.35 36.45
N GLY A 14 1.61 -31.75 35.47
CA GLY A 14 1.35 -32.35 34.16
C GLY A 14 1.44 -31.29 33.07
N LEU A 15 2.67 -30.98 32.66
CA LEU A 15 3.01 -30.07 31.57
C LEU A 15 2.39 -30.59 30.27
N SER A 16 1.28 -29.97 29.84
CA SER A 16 0.66 -30.24 28.54
C SER A 16 0.89 -29.03 27.64
N VAL A 17 2.00 -29.08 26.90
CA VAL A 17 2.25 -28.20 25.75
C VAL A 17 1.26 -28.58 24.65
N LEU A 18 0.36 -27.68 24.30
CA LEU A 18 -0.44 -27.79 23.09
C LEU A 18 -0.55 -26.42 22.43
N VAL A 19 0.46 -26.17 21.60
CA VAL A 19 0.40 -25.53 20.28
C VAL A 19 -0.63 -24.40 20.17
N GLY A 20 -0.21 -23.19 20.51
CA GLY A 20 -0.82 -22.00 19.96
C GLY A 20 -0.55 -21.99 18.45
N THR A 21 -1.57 -22.30 17.65
CA THR A 21 -1.66 -21.73 16.31
C THR A 21 -1.93 -20.24 16.51
N ALA A 22 -0.87 -19.48 16.79
CA ALA A 22 -0.87 -18.08 16.45
C ALA A 22 -1.16 -18.06 14.95
N GLY A 23 -2.41 -17.72 14.60
CA GLY A 23 -2.73 -17.33 13.25
C GLY A 23 -1.62 -16.38 12.82
N LEU A 24 -0.95 -16.70 11.73
CA LEU A 24 -0.11 -15.74 11.04
C LEU A 24 -1.05 -14.59 10.70
N ALA A 25 -1.16 -13.63 11.59
CA ALA A 25 -1.75 -12.34 11.35
C ALA A 25 -0.78 -11.65 10.39
N GLY A 26 -0.78 -12.11 9.13
CA GLY A 26 -0.28 -11.30 8.05
C GLY A 26 -1.08 -10.01 8.13
N ALA A 27 -0.40 -8.91 8.42
CA ALA A 27 -1.04 -7.61 8.43
C ALA A 27 -1.83 -7.48 7.12
N GLU A 28 -3.11 -7.11 7.22
CA GLU A 28 -3.88 -6.85 6.02
C GLU A 28 -3.12 -5.78 5.20
N PRO A 29 -3.00 -5.98 3.88
CA PRO A 29 -2.38 -4.97 3.04
C PRO A 29 -3.03 -3.60 3.22
N TYR A 30 -2.19 -2.58 3.08
CA TYR A 30 -2.61 -1.20 3.07
C TYR A 30 -3.27 -0.86 1.73
N GLU A 31 -4.59 -0.82 1.72
CA GLU A 31 -5.38 -0.37 0.56
C GLU A 31 -5.46 1.15 0.52
N LEU A 32 -4.90 1.73 -0.54
CA LEU A 32 -4.83 3.18 -0.77
C LEU A 32 -6.18 3.89 -0.61
N SER A 33 -7.26 3.20 -1.02
CA SER A 33 -8.61 3.77 -1.00
C SER A 33 -9.38 3.61 0.32
N LYS A 34 -8.85 2.83 1.28
CA LYS A 34 -9.59 2.43 2.48
C LYS A 34 -8.86 2.74 3.77
N ASN A 35 -7.55 2.55 3.83
CA ASN A 35 -6.77 2.61 5.06
C ASN A 35 -6.19 4.03 5.31
N ASP A 36 -6.18 4.46 6.57
CA ASP A 36 -5.75 5.80 6.99
C ASP A 36 -4.43 5.74 7.78
N VAL A 37 -3.37 5.22 7.14
CA VAL A 37 -2.04 5.14 7.76
C VAL A 37 -1.38 6.51 7.72
N MET A 38 -0.97 6.99 8.89
CA MET A 38 -0.37 8.31 9.07
C MET A 38 1.12 8.27 9.40
N ASP A 39 1.64 7.14 9.88
CA ASP A 39 3.06 6.99 10.18
C ASP A 39 3.81 6.52 8.92
N PRO A 40 4.70 7.34 8.33
CA PRO A 40 5.45 6.97 7.14
C PRO A 40 6.37 5.77 7.35
N LYS A 41 6.79 5.49 8.59
CA LYS A 41 7.70 4.37 8.89
C LYS A 41 7.04 3.00 8.79
N LEU A 42 5.71 2.97 8.84
CA LEU A 42 4.92 1.73 8.71
C LEU A 42 4.64 1.37 7.24
N LEU A 43 5.01 2.25 6.30
CA LEU A 43 4.74 2.05 4.88
C LEU A 43 5.81 1.17 4.25
N LYS A 44 5.37 0.15 3.54
CA LYS A 44 6.18 -0.68 2.65
C LYS A 44 5.40 -0.92 1.37
N SER A 45 6.03 -0.74 0.23
CA SER A 45 5.41 -0.92 -1.08
C SER A 45 4.80 -2.32 -1.27
N ALA A 46 5.44 -3.35 -0.70
CA ALA A 46 4.95 -4.73 -0.72
C ALA A 46 3.57 -4.90 -0.06
N ASP A 47 3.20 -4.00 0.86
CA ASP A 47 1.91 -4.02 1.54
C ASP A 47 0.87 -3.13 0.85
N ILE A 48 1.26 -2.30 -0.12
CA ILE A 48 0.36 -1.38 -0.82
C ILE A 48 -0.56 -2.15 -1.78
N SER A 49 -1.84 -1.82 -1.76
CA SER A 49 -2.80 -2.25 -2.77
C SER A 49 -3.58 -1.09 -3.39
N LEU A 50 -3.89 -1.26 -4.68
CA LEU A 50 -4.77 -0.41 -5.47
C LEU A 50 -6.02 -1.23 -5.84
N PHE A 51 -7.13 -0.97 -5.15
CA PHE A 51 -8.37 -1.75 -5.28
C PHE A 51 -8.18 -3.26 -5.06
N GLY A 52 -7.26 -3.66 -4.19
CA GLY A 52 -6.96 -5.07 -3.91
C GLY A 52 -5.90 -5.72 -4.82
N VAL A 53 -5.40 -4.99 -5.82
CA VAL A 53 -4.24 -5.39 -6.64
C VAL A 53 -2.94 -4.89 -5.99
N LYS A 54 -1.95 -5.76 -5.90
CA LYS A 54 -0.64 -5.51 -5.28
C LYS A 54 0.51 -5.73 -6.26
N LEU A 55 1.68 -5.24 -5.87
CA LEU A 55 2.94 -5.66 -6.47
C LEU A 55 3.12 -7.18 -6.37
N GLY A 56 3.54 -7.80 -7.47
CA GLY A 56 3.74 -9.25 -7.60
C GLY A 56 2.46 -10.05 -7.93
N ASP A 57 1.27 -9.44 -7.87
CA ASP A 57 0.04 -10.10 -8.31
C ASP A 57 0.14 -10.48 -9.80
N PRO A 58 -0.45 -11.61 -10.22
CA PRO A 58 -0.46 -12.00 -11.62
C PRO A 58 -1.31 -11.02 -12.44
N GLU A 59 -0.94 -10.84 -13.71
CA GLU A 59 -1.66 -10.00 -14.67
C GLU A 59 -3.14 -10.36 -14.74
N SER A 60 -3.49 -11.65 -14.70
CA SER A 60 -4.88 -12.11 -14.73
C SER A 60 -5.72 -11.54 -13.58
N LYS A 61 -5.16 -11.45 -12.37
CA LYS A 61 -5.84 -10.85 -11.22
C LYS A 61 -6.00 -9.34 -11.40
N ALA A 62 -4.97 -8.67 -11.92
CA ALA A 62 -5.03 -7.23 -12.17
C ALA A 62 -6.10 -6.89 -13.22
N VAL A 63 -6.19 -7.66 -14.31
CA VAL A 63 -7.24 -7.50 -15.32
C VAL A 63 -8.62 -7.76 -14.73
N ASP A 64 -8.78 -8.84 -13.96
CA ASP A 64 -10.08 -9.16 -13.37
C ASP A 64 -10.59 -8.05 -12.46
N ILE A 65 -9.76 -7.60 -11.52
CA ILE A 65 -10.16 -6.61 -10.52
C ILE A 65 -10.23 -5.19 -11.09
N LEU A 66 -9.28 -4.78 -11.93
CA LEU A 66 -9.24 -3.38 -12.39
C LEU A 66 -10.07 -3.14 -13.64
N VAL A 67 -10.20 -4.13 -14.52
CA VAL A 67 -10.86 -3.98 -15.82
C VAL A 67 -12.27 -4.57 -15.80
N ASN A 68 -12.42 -5.80 -15.29
CA ASN A 68 -13.70 -6.50 -15.36
C ASN A 68 -14.64 -6.09 -14.21
N GLU A 69 -14.12 -5.89 -13.00
CA GLU A 69 -14.93 -5.39 -11.89
C GLU A 69 -15.26 -3.90 -12.06
N LYS A 70 -16.52 -3.56 -11.79
CA LYS A 70 -16.98 -2.17 -11.88
C LYS A 70 -16.54 -1.37 -10.65
N ILE A 71 -15.49 -0.56 -10.80
CA ILE A 71 -15.07 0.38 -9.76
C ILE A 71 -15.84 1.71 -9.91
N PRO A 72 -16.60 2.16 -8.88
CA PRO A 72 -17.41 3.37 -8.99
C PRO A 72 -16.61 4.63 -9.35
N GLY A 73 -17.01 5.29 -10.44
CA GLY A 73 -16.42 6.53 -10.93
C GLY A 73 -15.06 6.36 -11.61
N ILE A 74 -14.64 5.13 -11.92
CA ILE A 74 -13.36 4.84 -12.57
C ILE A 74 -13.60 4.11 -13.89
N LYS A 75 -12.91 4.56 -14.94
CA LYS A 75 -12.79 3.84 -16.21
C LYS A 75 -11.40 3.24 -16.26
N ALA A 76 -11.31 1.94 -16.52
CA ALA A 76 -10.04 1.29 -16.78
C ALA A 76 -9.79 1.23 -18.30
N GLU A 77 -8.55 1.48 -18.69
CA GLU A 77 -8.05 1.38 -20.06
C GLU A 77 -6.75 0.59 -20.05
N GLN A 78 -6.62 -0.42 -20.92
CA GLN A 78 -5.38 -1.18 -21.05
C GLN A 78 -4.59 -0.65 -22.25
N GLU A 79 -3.38 -0.15 -21.98
CA GLU A 79 -2.49 0.44 -22.97
C GLU A 79 -1.09 -0.17 -22.86
N ALA A 80 -0.68 -0.92 -23.88
CA ALA A 80 0.57 -1.68 -23.89
C ALA A 80 0.73 -2.52 -22.61
N THR A 81 1.71 -2.20 -21.76
CA THR A 81 1.99 -2.89 -20.50
C THR A 81 1.26 -2.29 -19.30
N PHE A 82 0.36 -1.33 -19.49
CA PHE A 82 -0.32 -0.66 -18.38
C PHE A 82 -1.81 -0.97 -18.35
N ILE A 83 -2.35 -1.04 -17.14
CA ILE A 83 -3.78 -0.84 -16.87
C ILE A 83 -3.91 0.53 -16.20
N LEU A 84 -4.49 1.48 -16.93
CA LEU A 84 -4.65 2.86 -16.57
C LEU A 84 -6.05 3.08 -15.99
N LEU A 85 -6.14 3.82 -14.88
CA LEU A 85 -7.39 4.19 -14.24
C LEU A 85 -7.64 5.68 -14.45
N LEU A 86 -8.77 6.02 -15.05
CA LEU A 86 -9.19 7.40 -15.35
C LEU A 86 -10.43 7.77 -14.50
N ASP A 87 -10.55 9.03 -14.08
CA ASP A 87 -11.80 9.53 -13.49
C ASP A 87 -12.87 9.64 -14.58
N GLN A 88 -13.96 8.88 -14.45
CA GLN A 88 -15.07 8.91 -15.41
C GLN A 88 -15.70 10.28 -15.59
N ARG A 89 -15.65 11.13 -14.55
CA ARG A 89 -16.22 12.49 -14.59
C ARG A 89 -15.32 13.46 -15.34
N LYS A 90 -14.02 13.19 -15.39
CA LYS A 90 -13.01 14.06 -16.01
C LYS A 90 -11.82 13.22 -16.53
N PRO A 91 -11.98 12.57 -17.70
CA PRO A 91 -10.97 11.67 -18.25
C PRO A 91 -9.85 12.46 -18.98
N THR A 92 -9.18 13.37 -18.28
CA THR A 92 -8.10 14.20 -18.83
C THR A 92 -6.72 13.52 -18.77
N GLY A 93 -6.66 12.31 -18.25
CA GLY A 93 -5.45 11.48 -18.14
C GLY A 93 -5.59 10.44 -17.02
N PRO A 94 -4.69 9.43 -16.97
CA PRO A 94 -4.64 8.46 -15.89
C PRO A 94 -4.42 9.15 -14.55
N MET A 95 -5.16 8.72 -13.53
CA MET A 95 -5.00 9.17 -12.15
C MET A 95 -4.27 8.13 -11.29
N ALA A 96 -4.39 6.86 -11.67
CA ALA A 96 -3.73 5.73 -11.05
C ALA A 96 -3.56 4.61 -12.07
N GLY A 97 -2.84 3.55 -11.71
CA GLY A 97 -2.76 2.36 -12.54
C GLY A 97 -1.69 1.40 -12.08
N VAL A 98 -1.53 0.34 -12.86
CA VAL A 98 -0.48 -0.66 -12.67
C VAL A 98 0.28 -0.88 -13.95
N ARG A 99 1.57 -1.22 -13.83
CA ARG A 99 2.40 -1.73 -14.92
C ARG A 99 2.54 -3.25 -14.79
N LEU A 100 2.40 -3.92 -15.92
CA LEU A 100 2.50 -5.35 -16.10
C LEU A 100 3.84 -5.65 -16.77
N MET A 101 4.68 -6.42 -16.12
CA MET A 101 5.93 -6.94 -16.67
C MET A 101 6.09 -8.39 -16.26
N ASP A 102 6.55 -9.23 -17.19
CA ASP A 102 6.76 -10.67 -16.95
C ASP A 102 5.52 -11.39 -16.36
N GLY A 103 4.33 -10.98 -16.82
CA GLY A 103 3.04 -11.55 -16.41
C GLY A 103 2.59 -11.17 -14.99
N LYS A 104 3.22 -10.16 -14.37
CA LYS A 104 2.93 -9.69 -13.02
C LYS A 104 2.86 -8.17 -12.93
N VAL A 105 2.19 -7.68 -11.90
CA VAL A 105 2.21 -6.26 -11.53
C VAL A 105 3.57 -5.94 -10.93
N ASN A 106 4.34 -5.06 -11.58
CA ASN A 106 5.67 -4.67 -11.07
C ASN A 106 5.75 -3.20 -10.63
N LEU A 107 4.74 -2.40 -10.95
CA LEU A 107 4.62 -1.02 -10.49
C LEU A 107 3.14 -0.70 -10.25
N ILE A 108 2.88 0.06 -9.18
CA ILE A 108 1.62 0.75 -8.92
C ILE A 108 1.93 2.25 -8.94
N PHE A 109 1.15 3.05 -9.66
CA PHE A 109 1.28 4.50 -9.63
C PHE A 109 -0.04 5.18 -9.27
N ILE A 110 0.07 6.33 -8.61
CA ILE A 110 -1.03 7.25 -8.31
C ILE A 110 -0.53 8.69 -8.47
N ASN A 111 -1.43 9.61 -8.80
CA ASN A 111 -1.10 11.03 -8.84
C ASN A 111 -2.15 11.92 -8.17
N ASN A 112 -1.88 13.22 -8.12
CA ASN A 112 -2.74 14.24 -7.53
C ASN A 112 -4.22 14.13 -7.96
N ARG A 113 -4.53 13.67 -9.18
CA ARG A 113 -5.91 13.44 -9.65
C ARG A 113 -6.62 12.33 -8.87
N PHE A 114 -5.89 11.38 -8.29
CA PHE A 114 -6.42 10.28 -7.47
C PHE A 114 -6.56 10.65 -5.99
N ALA A 115 -6.07 11.81 -5.55
CA ALA A 115 -6.03 12.20 -4.14
C ALA A 115 -7.39 12.17 -3.44
N TYR A 116 -8.51 12.35 -4.17
CA TYR A 116 -9.86 12.26 -3.61
C TYR A 116 -10.30 10.83 -3.24
N LYS A 117 -9.62 9.80 -3.77
CA LYS A 117 -9.84 8.40 -3.42
C LYS A 117 -8.82 7.87 -2.42
N VAL A 118 -7.62 8.46 -2.37
CA VAL A 118 -6.56 8.07 -1.44
C VAL A 118 -6.89 8.52 -0.01
N ARG A 119 -6.46 7.73 0.97
CA ARG A 119 -6.54 8.06 2.41
C ARG A 119 -5.14 8.11 3.03
N GLY A 120 -5.05 8.48 4.31
CA GLY A 120 -3.80 8.53 5.03
C GLY A 120 -2.82 9.56 4.49
N ILE A 121 -1.56 9.32 4.82
CA ILE A 121 -0.45 10.20 4.50
C ILE A 121 -0.26 10.43 3.00
N PHE A 122 -0.54 9.44 2.14
CA PHE A 122 -0.43 9.63 0.68
C PHE A 122 -1.45 10.61 0.13
N ARG A 123 -2.62 10.77 0.76
CA ARG A 123 -3.53 11.86 0.40
C ARG A 123 -2.87 13.22 0.63
N SER A 124 -2.17 13.39 1.76
CA SER A 124 -1.46 14.63 2.08
C SER A 124 -0.28 14.85 1.12
N VAL A 125 0.48 13.81 0.80
CA VAL A 125 1.60 13.88 -0.17
C VAL A 125 1.08 14.33 -1.55
N LEU A 126 0.00 13.71 -2.05
CA LEU A 126 -0.58 14.06 -3.34
C LEU A 126 -1.16 15.47 -3.43
N ASN A 127 -1.42 16.12 -2.28
CA ASN A 127 -1.88 17.51 -2.19
C ASN A 127 -0.76 18.47 -1.75
N SER A 128 0.49 18.02 -1.69
CA SER A 128 1.60 18.86 -1.24
C SER A 128 1.91 19.95 -2.26
N GLU A 129 2.21 21.15 -1.76
CA GLU A 129 2.50 22.33 -2.59
C GLU A 129 4.00 22.50 -2.86
N SER A 130 4.86 21.72 -2.21
CA SER A 130 6.32 21.77 -2.37
C SER A 130 7.00 20.44 -2.00
N PRO A 131 8.23 20.20 -2.48
CA PRO A 131 9.06 19.08 -2.01
C PRO A 131 9.29 19.09 -0.50
N ASP A 132 9.41 20.28 0.10
CA ASP A 132 9.58 20.43 1.55
C ASP A 132 8.36 19.97 2.34
N ASP A 133 7.15 20.18 1.84
CA ASP A 133 5.94 19.65 2.47
C ASP A 133 5.90 18.13 2.42
N ILE A 134 6.36 17.54 1.32
CA ILE A 134 6.51 16.09 1.19
C ILE A 134 7.51 15.56 2.24
N ARG A 135 8.66 16.23 2.42
CA ARG A 135 9.66 15.85 3.42
C ARG A 135 9.17 16.01 4.86
N LYS A 136 8.30 17.00 5.15
CA LYS A 136 7.65 17.11 6.48
C LYS A 136 6.73 15.94 6.77
N LEU A 137 6.07 15.40 5.74
CA LEU A 137 5.17 14.25 5.87
C LEU A 137 5.94 12.94 5.97
N LEU A 138 6.85 12.68 5.02
CA LEU A 138 7.49 11.37 4.84
C LEU A 138 8.85 11.26 5.55
N GLY A 139 9.42 12.37 5.98
CA GLY A 139 10.82 12.45 6.38
C GLY A 139 11.75 12.68 5.18
N LYS A 140 13.05 12.62 5.43
CA LYS A 140 14.07 12.79 4.39
C LYS A 140 14.15 11.53 3.52
N GLU A 141 14.15 11.71 2.21
CA GLU A 141 14.39 10.69 1.20
C GLU A 141 15.79 10.06 1.32
N ASP A 142 15.95 8.82 0.84
CA ASP A 142 17.24 8.14 0.78
C ASP A 142 18.16 8.79 -0.27
N TYR A 143 17.60 9.12 -1.43
CA TYR A 143 18.23 9.89 -2.49
C TYR A 143 17.21 10.76 -3.22
N GLY A 144 17.64 11.92 -3.68
CA GLY A 144 16.79 12.82 -4.44
C GLY A 144 17.55 13.63 -5.46
N ASP A 145 16.83 14.07 -6.48
CA ASP A 145 17.29 15.01 -7.50
C ASP A 145 16.27 16.15 -7.58
N GLU A 146 16.69 17.36 -7.25
CA GLU A 146 15.85 18.55 -7.23
C GLU A 146 16.46 19.63 -8.11
N ASN A 147 15.67 20.10 -9.06
CA ASN A 147 16.07 21.10 -10.03
C ASN A 147 14.88 22.02 -10.37
N VAL A 148 15.07 22.93 -11.33
CA VAL A 148 14.06 23.93 -11.71
C VAL A 148 12.76 23.30 -12.21
N MET A 149 12.80 22.07 -12.75
CA MET A 149 11.63 21.38 -13.30
C MET A 149 10.85 20.58 -12.25
N GLY A 150 11.44 20.33 -11.07
CA GLY A 150 10.80 19.52 -10.04
C GLY A 150 11.77 18.82 -9.11
N ALA A 151 11.23 17.87 -8.34
CA ALA A 151 11.97 17.05 -7.41
C ALA A 151 11.57 15.58 -7.56
N LEU A 152 12.57 14.70 -7.66
CA LEU A 152 12.44 13.27 -7.49
C LEU A 152 12.92 12.92 -6.08
N LEU A 153 12.03 12.36 -5.26
CA LEU A 153 12.29 12.02 -3.85
C LEU A 153 12.14 10.51 -3.68
N ASN A 154 13.24 9.78 -3.48
CA ASN A 154 13.21 8.32 -3.45
C ASN A 154 13.32 7.77 -2.02
N TYR A 155 12.34 6.95 -1.65
CA TYR A 155 12.23 6.28 -0.36
C TYR A 155 12.45 4.78 -0.60
N GLU A 156 13.66 4.44 -1.04
CA GLU A 156 14.03 3.10 -1.51
C GLU A 156 13.81 2.03 -0.44
N LYS A 157 14.10 2.35 0.83
CA LYS A 157 13.85 1.41 1.94
C LYS A 157 12.37 1.06 2.10
N GLN A 158 11.47 1.97 1.72
CA GLN A 158 10.03 1.77 1.73
C GLN A 158 9.49 1.30 0.37
N GLY A 159 10.32 1.30 -0.68
CA GLY A 159 9.98 0.84 -2.03
C GLY A 159 9.07 1.79 -2.81
N PHE A 160 9.18 3.09 -2.59
CA PHE A 160 8.45 4.06 -3.40
C PHE A 160 9.22 5.33 -3.65
N LEU A 161 8.83 6.06 -4.69
CA LEU A 161 9.33 7.38 -5.00
C LEU A 161 8.18 8.37 -5.15
N VAL A 162 8.48 9.64 -4.92
CA VAL A 162 7.57 10.75 -5.18
C VAL A 162 8.21 11.65 -6.21
N ASN A 163 7.51 11.85 -7.33
CA ASN A 163 7.90 12.79 -8.37
C ASN A 163 7.02 14.04 -8.30
N TYR A 164 7.60 15.15 -7.89
CA TYR A 164 6.98 16.47 -7.81
C TYR A 164 7.38 17.29 -9.04
N LEU A 165 6.43 17.59 -9.92
CA LEU A 165 6.63 18.34 -11.16
C LEU A 165 5.81 19.63 -11.14
N GLY A 166 6.17 20.54 -10.22
CA GLY A 166 5.52 21.84 -10.04
C GLY A 166 4.11 21.74 -9.44
N LYS A 167 3.12 21.26 -10.20
CA LYS A 167 1.74 21.07 -9.72
C LYS A 167 1.27 19.62 -9.76
N ASP A 168 2.02 18.77 -10.45
CA ASP A 168 1.71 17.35 -10.54
C ASP A 168 2.59 16.58 -9.56
N VAL A 169 1.95 15.89 -8.63
CA VAL A 169 2.61 14.97 -7.70
C VAL A 169 2.24 13.56 -8.10
N ASN A 170 3.24 12.73 -8.36
CA ASN A 170 3.09 11.32 -8.69
C ASN A 170 3.82 10.49 -7.64
N ILE A 171 3.26 9.35 -7.30
CA ILE A 171 3.87 8.37 -6.41
C ILE A 171 3.92 7.05 -7.16
N GLU A 172 5.09 6.44 -7.19
CA GLU A 172 5.32 5.15 -7.83
C GLU A 172 5.82 4.17 -6.77
N PHE A 173 5.17 3.02 -6.69
CA PHE A 173 5.50 1.93 -5.80
C PHE A 173 6.09 0.80 -6.62
N GLU A 174 7.25 0.30 -6.20
CA GLU A 174 7.94 -0.86 -6.77
C GLU A 174 8.44 -1.75 -5.63
N LEU A 175 8.72 -3.02 -5.90
CA LEU A 175 9.34 -3.86 -4.89
C LEU A 175 10.77 -3.37 -4.64
N PRO A 176 11.23 -3.24 -3.37
CA PRO A 176 12.62 -2.88 -3.09
C PRO A 176 13.58 -3.84 -3.78
N HIS A 177 14.69 -3.32 -4.30
CA HIS A 177 15.76 -4.09 -4.94
C HIS A 177 16.73 -4.72 -3.94
#